data_AF-A0A4Q5LCL9-F1
#
_entry.id   AF-A0A4Q5LCL9-F1
#
_cell.length_a   1.000
_cell.length_b   1.000
_cell.length_c   1.000
_cell.angle_alpha   90.00
_cell.angle_beta   90.00
_cell.angle_gamma   90.00
#
_symmetry.space_group_name_H-M   'P 1'
#
loop_
_entity.id
_entity.type
_entity.pdbx_description
1 polymer ?
#
loop_
_entity_poly.entity_id
_entity_poly.type
_entity_poly.pdbx_seq_one_letter_code
_entity_poly.pdbx_strand_id
1 'polypeptide(L)' 'MKPGPLEITLYVVGVVLLLSGLVIRAGHLASPHLGFTLLGAGFLLGSVGRLLGWRRARRMRREQLKAQFAHLRKP' A
#
# COMPACT_ATOMS: atom_id res chain seq x y z
N MET A 1 6.69 -5.74 27.05
CA MET A 1 7.36 -5.92 25.73
C MET A 1 6.76 -4.88 24.78
N LYS A 2 7.58 -4.10 24.06
CA LYS A 2 7.08 -3.08 23.13
C LYS A 2 6.77 -3.75 21.78
N PRO A 3 5.61 -3.48 21.16
CA PRO A 3 5.23 -4.11 19.91
C PRO A 3 6.25 -3.75 18.82
N GLY A 4 6.63 -4.76 18.04
CA GLY A 4 7.57 -4.60 16.95
C GLY A 4 6.97 -3.80 15.79
N PRO A 5 7.79 -3.19 14.92
CA PRO A 5 7.31 -2.45 13.75
C PRO A 5 6.46 -3.32 12.80
N LEU A 6 6.71 -4.64 12.78
CA LEU A 6 5.92 -5.62 12.04
C LEU A 6 4.50 -5.78 12.59
N GLU A 7 4.33 -5.88 13.91
CA GLU A 7 3.01 -6.00 14.55
C GLU A 7 2.18 -4.75 14.31
N ILE A 8 2.79 -3.56 14.41
CA ILE A 8 2.12 -2.29 14.13
C ILE A 8 1.65 -2.27 12.66
N THR A 9 2.50 -2.70 11.74
CA THR A 9 2.14 -2.75 10.31
C THR A 9 1.01 -3.74 10.06
N LEU A 10 1.07 -4.92 10.67
CA LEU A 10 0.03 -5.94 10.55
C LEU A 10 -1.31 -5.44 11.11
N TYR A 11 -1.27 -4.74 12.25
CA TYR A 11 -2.43 -4.15 12.89
C TYR A 11 -3.07 -3.07 12.01
N VAL A 12 -2.26 -2.16 11.46
CA VAL A 12 -2.74 -1.12 10.54
C VAL A 12 -3.37 -1.74 9.30
N VAL A 13 -2.72 -2.73 8.69
CA VAL A 13 -3.28 -3.45 7.53
C VAL A 13 -4.59 -4.16 7.88
N GLY A 14 -4.65 -4.82 9.04
CA GLY A 14 -5.85 -5.49 9.53
C GLY A 14 -7.02 -4.53 9.76
N VAL A 15 -6.77 -3.37 10.39
CA VAL A 15 -7.78 -2.32 10.60
C VAL A 15 -8.28 -1.77 9.27
N VAL A 16 -7.37 -1.51 8.31
CA VAL A 16 -7.76 -1.03 6.97
C VAL A 16 -8.64 -2.06 6.26
N LEU A 17 -8.27 -3.35 6.29
CA LEU A 17 -9.07 -4.43 5.70
C LEU A 17 -10.46 -4.55 6.34
N LEU A 18 -10.54 -4.45 7.67
CA LEU A 18 -11.81 -4.46 8.41
C LEU A 18 -12.72 -3.30 8.02
N LEU A 19 -12.18 -2.08 7.99
CA LEU A 19 -12.94 -0.89 7.60
C LEU A 19 -13.38 -0.94 6.14
N SER A 20 -12.50 -1.37 5.23
CA SER A 20 -12.87 -1.57 3.83
C SER A 20 -13.98 -2.59 3.67
N GLY A 21 -13.88 -3.75 4.34
CA GLY A 21 -14.90 -4.79 4.33
C GLY A 21 -16.25 -4.31 4.88
N LEU A 22 -16.23 -3.49 5.95
CA LEU A 22 -17.43 -2.89 6.53
C LEU A 22 -18.10 -1.92 5.55
N VAL A 23 -17.33 -1.05 4.90
CA VAL A 23 -17.84 -0.10 3.90
C VAL A 23 -18.45 -0.82 2.70
N ILE A 24 -17.78 -1.88 2.22
CA ILE A 24 -18.29 -2.72 1.11
C ILE A 24 -19.60 -3.38 1.51
N ARG A 25 -19.70 -3.94 2.72
CA ARG A 25 -20.90 -4.60 3.23
C ARG A 25 -22.06 -3.61 3.43
N ALA A 26 -21.79 -2.43 3.97
CA ALA A 26 -22.78 -1.37 4.12
C ALA A 26 -23.27 -0.86 2.76
N GLY A 27 -22.36 -0.67 1.79
CA GLY A 27 -22.71 -0.32 0.42
C GLY A 27 -23.56 -1.39 -0.27
N HIS A 28 -23.24 -2.67 -0.05
CA HIS A 28 -24.00 -3.79 -0.58
C HIS A 28 -25.42 -3.90 0.03
N LEU A 29 -25.58 -3.59 1.32
CA LEU A 29 -26.88 -3.55 1.99
C LEU A 29 -27.77 -2.40 1.47
N ALA A 30 -27.18 -1.28 1.05
CA ALA A 30 -27.91 -0.15 0.47
C ALA A 30 -28.27 -0.39 -1.01
N SER A 31 -27.36 -0.99 -1.78
CA SER A 31 -27.63 -1.41 -3.14
C SER A 31 -26.57 -2.42 -3.61
N PRO A 32 -26.96 -3.61 -4.13
CA PRO A 32 -26.00 -4.66 -4.51
C PRO A 32 -24.99 -4.18 -5.57
N HIS A 33 -25.38 -3.25 -6.44
CA HIS A 33 -24.50 -2.66 -7.46
C HIS A 33 -23.39 -1.78 -6.86
N LEU A 34 -23.63 -1.13 -5.72
CA LEU A 34 -22.67 -0.26 -5.04
C LEU A 34 -21.56 -1.04 -4.33
N GLY A 35 -21.85 -2.24 -3.83
CA GLY A 35 -20.84 -3.11 -3.22
C GLY A 35 -19.75 -3.54 -4.21
N PHE A 36 -20.14 -3.89 -5.44
CA PHE A 36 -19.20 -4.28 -6.50
C PHE A 36 -18.37 -3.09 -7.03
N THR A 37 -18.97 -1.90 -7.16
CA THR A 37 -18.23 -0.71 -7.59
C THR A 37 -17.23 -0.25 -6.53
N LEU A 38 -17.57 -0.34 -5.24
CA LEU A 38 -16.64 -0.04 -4.14
C LEU A 38 -15.47 -1.04 -4.08
N LEU A 39 -15.72 -2.33 -4.29
CA LEU A 39 -14.67 -3.34 -4.41
C LEU A 39 -13.75 -3.07 -5.60
N GLY A 40 -14.31 -2.79 -6.77
CA GLY A 40 -13.55 -2.46 -7.98
C GLY A 40 -12.73 -1.18 -7.82
N ALA A 41 -13.32 -0.13 -7.25
CA ALA A 41 -12.65 1.13 -6.96
C ALA A 41 -11.51 0.94 -5.95
N GLY A 42 -11.73 0.20 -4.87
CA GLY A 42 -10.69 -0.13 -3.89
C GLY A 42 -9.54 -0.93 -4.49
N PHE A 43 -9.83 -1.91 -5.35
CA PHE A 43 -8.83 -2.69 -6.06
C PHE A 43 -8.01 -1.83 -7.02
N LEU A 44 -8.66 -0.96 -7.79
CA LEU A 44 -8.00 -0.02 -8.70
C LEU A 44 -7.10 0.95 -7.93
N LEU A 45 -7.61 1.55 -6.85
CA LEU A 45 -6.86 2.50 -6.03
C LEU A 45 -5.63 1.83 -5.40
N GLY A 46 -5.80 0.62 -4.85
CA GLY A 46 -4.70 -0.16 -4.28
C GLY A 46 -3.66 -0.56 -5.32
N SER A 47 -4.10 -0.96 -6.51
CA SER A 47 -3.21 -1.33 -7.63
C SER A 47 -2.40 -0.14 -8.13
N VAL A 48 -3.04 1.02 -8.32
CA VAL A 48 -2.36 2.27 -8.72
C VAL A 48 -1.40 2.73 -7.63
N GLY A 49 -1.81 2.67 -6.36
CA GLY A 49 -0.94 3.00 -5.22
C GLY A 49 0.31 2.11 -5.17
N ARG A 50 0.15 0.80 -5.37
CA ARG A 50 1.27 -0.16 -5.42
C ARG A 50 2.20 0.12 -6.60
N LEU A 51 1.65 0.44 -7.77
CA LEU A 51 2.43 0.78 -8.97
C LEU A 51 3.25 2.06 -8.76
N LEU A 52 2.65 3.10 -8.18
CA LEU A 52 3.32 4.36 -7.86
C LEU A 52 4.42 4.15 -6.81
N GLY A 53 4.13 3.39 -5.76
CA GLY A 53 5.11 3.01 -4.73
C GLY A 53 6.30 2.25 -5.32
N TRP A 54 6.05 1.30 -6.23
CA TRP A 54 7.11 0.55 -6.90
C TRP A 54 7.96 1.40 -7.84
N ARG A 55 7.34 2.35 -8.56
CA ARG A 55 8.06 3.35 -9.35
C ARG A 55 8.95 4.24 -8.48
N ARG A 56 8.46 4.70 -7.33
CA ARG A 56 9.23 5.50 -6.37
C ARG A 56 10.39 4.71 -5.77
N ALA A 57 10.15 3.47 -5.34
CA ALA A 57 11.16 2.57 -4.80
C ALA A 57 12.25 2.25 -5.84
N ARG A 58 11.89 2.06 -7.12
CA ARG A 58 12.86 1.89 -8.22
C ARG A 58 13.72 3.14 -8.41
N ARG A 59 13.15 4.34 -8.35
CA ARG A 59 13.91 5.60 -8.48
C ARG A 59 14.90 5.76 -7.33
N MET A 60 14.46 5.55 -6.10
CA MET A 60 15.33 5.60 -4.92
C MET A 60 16.45 4.57 -4.96
N ARG A 61 16.18 3.32 -5.40
CA ARG A 61 17.23 2.31 -5.59
C ARG A 61 18.27 2.72 -6.62
N ARG A 62 17.86 3.36 -7.72
CA ARG A 62 18.80 3.85 -8.74
C ARG A 62 19.67 4.98 -8.22
N GLU A 63 19.12 5.89 -7.43
CA GLU A 63 19.89 6.97 -6.81
C GLU A 63 20.84 6.45 -5.73
N GLN A 64 20.40 5.51 -4.89
CA GLN A 64 21.25 4.87 -3.89
C GLN A 64 22.41 4.08 -4.53
N LEU A 65 22.15 3.34 -5.62
CA LEU A 65 23.21 2.66 -6.37
C LEU A 65 24.21 3.66 -6.97
N LYS A 66 23.74 4.76 -7.56
CA LYS A 66 24.63 5.83 -8.07
C LYS A 66 25.46 6.47 -6.96
N ALA A 67 24.87 6.72 -5.78
CA ALA A 67 25.57 7.26 -4.63
C ALA A 67 26.65 6.29 -4.11
N GLN A 68 26.36 4.99 -4.06
CA GLN A 68 27.34 3.96 -3.67
C GLN A 68 28.51 3.89 -4.66
N PHE A 69 28.24 3.90 -5.98
CA PHE A 69 29.30 3.95 -7.00
C PHE A 69 30.12 5.24 -6.95
N ALA A 70 29.50 6.38 -6.62
CA ALA A 70 30.23 7.64 -6.43
C ALA A 70 31.13 7.62 -5.19
N HIS A 71 30.72 6.91 -4.12
CA HIS A 71 31.50 6.76 -2.90
C HIS A 71 32.67 5.77 -3.06
N LEU A 72 32.49 4.70 -3.85
CA LEU A 72 33.54 3.74 -4.23
C LEU A 72 34.58 4.30 -5.22
N ARG A 73 34.30 5.44 -5.85
CA ARG A 73 35.19 6.11 -6.81
C ARG A 73 36.04 7.22 -6.19
N LYS A 74 35.87 7.51 -4.89
CA LYS A 74 36.80 8.39 -4.17
C LYS A 74 37.88 7.50 -3.53
N PRO A 75 39.17 7.71 -3.88
CA PRO A 75 40.29 6.94 -3.34
C PRO A 75 40.47 7.14 -1.84
#